data_AF-A0A959Y9Z7-F1
#
_entry.id   AF-A0A959Y9Z7-F1
#
_cell.length_a   1.000
_cell.length_b   1.000
_cell.length_c   1.000
_cell.angle_alpha   90.00
_cell.angle_beta   90.00
_cell.angle_gamma   90.00
#
_symmetry.space_group_name_H-M   'P 1'
#
loop_
_entity.id
_entity.type
_entity.pdbx_description
1 polymer ?
#
loop_
_entity_poly.entity_id
_entity_poly.type
_entity_poly.pdbx_seq_one_letter_code
_entity_poly.pdbx_strand_id
1 'polypeptide(L)'
;MQQTLGRLRQRPVLGGRNLVHLGIILLSAFLLHPPESSAQDSTITDPRDGHTYPVIKIGDTWWFARNLDHDQEGSVAANGPEDGCSDWGRLYGEDASRNACPTGWRLPAPDDWEALSTLDVYALMDTV
;
A
#
# COMPACT_ATOMS: atom_id res chain seq x y z
N MET A 1 -32.82 -17.44 71.83
CA MET A 1 -32.90 -18.92 71.87
C MET A 1 -32.24 -19.44 70.59
N GLN A 2 -31.07 -20.08 70.68
CA GLN A 2 -30.41 -20.72 69.53
C GLN A 2 -30.94 -22.15 69.37
N GLN A 3 -30.88 -22.72 68.15
CA GLN A 3 -30.64 -24.16 67.93
C GLN A 3 -29.89 -24.43 66.61
N THR A 4 -29.23 -25.59 66.56
CA THR A 4 -28.28 -26.09 65.55
C THR A 4 -28.57 -27.60 65.31
N LEU A 5 -27.93 -28.38 64.42
CA LEU A 5 -26.77 -28.21 63.53
C LEU A 5 -26.93 -29.21 62.35
N GLY A 6 -26.43 -28.93 61.13
CA GLY A 6 -26.51 -29.90 60.04
C GLY A 6 -25.51 -29.69 58.89
N ARG A 7 -24.48 -30.55 58.80
CA ARG A 7 -23.43 -30.58 57.76
C ARG A 7 -23.15 -32.08 57.51
N LEU A 8 -23.23 -32.67 56.30
CA LEU A 8 -22.13 -32.80 55.32
C LEU A 8 -22.48 -33.80 54.17
N ARG A 9 -21.85 -33.61 53.00
CA ARG A 9 -21.41 -34.59 51.96
C ARG A 9 -22.42 -35.45 51.12
N GLN A 10 -22.72 -34.93 49.92
CA GLN A 10 -22.30 -35.47 48.58
C GLN A 10 -22.40 -36.99 48.25
N ARG A 11 -23.15 -37.31 47.16
CA ARG A 11 -22.71 -38.17 46.03
C ARG A 11 -23.41 -37.74 44.71
N PRO A 12 -22.86 -38.06 43.51
CA PRO A 12 -23.14 -37.31 42.28
C PRO A 12 -24.20 -37.95 41.36
N VAL A 13 -24.80 -37.14 40.49
CA VAL A 13 -25.46 -37.59 39.26
C VAL A 13 -24.63 -37.13 38.06
N LEU A 14 -23.96 -38.07 37.40
CA LEU A 14 -23.29 -37.85 36.12
C LEU A 14 -24.32 -37.92 34.99
N GLY A 15 -24.54 -36.83 34.27
CA GLY A 15 -25.45 -36.81 33.12
C GLY A 15 -25.28 -35.58 32.23
N GLY A 16 -24.80 -35.78 31.00
CA GLY A 16 -24.94 -34.82 29.89
C GLY A 16 -23.99 -33.62 29.90
N ARG A 17 -22.75 -33.79 29.40
CA ARG A 17 -21.95 -32.67 28.91
C ARG A 17 -22.55 -32.20 27.58
N ASN A 18 -22.85 -30.91 27.43
CA ASN A 18 -22.94 -30.23 26.13
C ASN A 18 -22.71 -28.71 26.30
N LEU A 19 -21.44 -28.37 26.54
CA LEU A 19 -20.93 -27.01 26.66
C LEU A 19 -20.59 -26.45 25.26
N VAL A 20 -21.56 -25.87 24.55
CA VAL A 20 -21.33 -25.18 23.26
C VAL A 20 -22.38 -24.10 22.96
N HIS A 21 -22.38 -22.98 23.68
CA HIS A 21 -23.18 -21.78 23.31
C HIS A 21 -22.45 -20.43 23.53
N LEU A 22 -21.15 -20.44 23.82
CA LEU A 22 -20.31 -19.24 23.96
C LEU A 22 -19.11 -19.31 23.00
N GLY A 23 -19.40 -19.47 21.70
CA GLY A 23 -18.37 -19.70 20.67
C GLY A 23 -18.69 -19.18 19.26
N ILE A 24 -19.63 -18.23 19.12
CA ILE A 24 -20.08 -17.74 17.79
C ILE A 24 -19.88 -16.22 17.60
N ILE A 25 -19.71 -15.42 18.67
CA ILE A 25 -19.48 -13.95 18.57
C ILE A 25 -17.98 -13.56 18.64
N LEU A 26 -17.09 -14.45 18.20
CA LEU A 26 -15.65 -14.15 18.01
C LEU A 26 -15.09 -14.70 16.67
N LEU A 27 -15.96 -15.09 15.74
CA LEU A 27 -15.59 -15.55 14.39
C LEU A 27 -16.17 -14.68 13.26
N SER A 28 -17.03 -13.73 13.57
CA SER A 28 -17.65 -12.81 12.60
C SER A 28 -16.95 -11.45 12.47
N ALA A 29 -16.11 -11.07 13.44
CA ALA A 29 -15.43 -9.76 13.45
C ALA A 29 -14.20 -9.68 12.52
N PHE A 30 -13.70 -10.81 12.02
CA PHE A 30 -12.51 -10.89 11.16
C PHE A 30 -12.83 -11.08 9.66
N LEU A 31 -14.11 -10.98 9.27
CA LEU A 31 -14.57 -11.20 7.89
C LEU A 31 -15.34 -10.02 7.28
N LEU A 32 -15.44 -8.88 7.97
CA LEU A 32 -16.23 -7.74 7.48
C LEU A 32 -15.44 -6.50 7.05
N HIS A 33 -14.12 -6.47 7.29
CA HIS A 33 -13.24 -5.44 6.77
C HIS A 33 -11.97 -6.13 6.28
N PRO A 34 -11.86 -6.46 4.98
CA PRO A 34 -10.53 -6.45 4.36
C PRO A 34 -9.89 -5.08 4.69
N PRO A 35 -8.58 -5.00 4.93
CA PRO A 35 -7.92 -3.71 4.92
C PRO A 35 -8.04 -3.16 3.50
N GLU A 36 -9.03 -2.29 3.28
CA GLU A 36 -9.07 -1.42 2.11
C GLU A 36 -7.89 -0.46 2.24
N SER A 37 -6.72 -0.95 1.82
CA SER A 37 -5.67 -0.10 1.29
C SER A 37 -6.24 0.52 0.02
N SER A 38 -7.03 1.58 0.21
CA SER A 38 -7.47 2.43 -0.88
C SER A 38 -6.21 3.10 -1.42
N ALA A 39 -5.60 2.47 -2.42
CA ALA A 39 -4.71 3.17 -3.33
C ALA A 39 -5.51 4.33 -3.91
N GLN A 40 -5.37 5.51 -3.30
CA GLN A 40 -5.91 6.75 -3.81
C GLN A 40 -5.20 7.00 -5.13
N ASP A 41 -5.88 6.72 -6.24
CA ASP A 41 -5.43 6.99 -7.62
C ASP A 41 -5.24 8.50 -7.80
N SER A 42 -4.11 8.98 -7.28
CA SER A 42 -3.68 10.36 -7.38
C SER A 42 -3.03 10.52 -8.75
N THR A 43 -3.38 11.58 -9.46
CA THR A 43 -2.81 11.86 -10.78
C THR A 43 -2.37 13.30 -10.86
N ILE A 44 -1.36 13.58 -11.68
CA ILE A 44 -1.06 14.93 -12.16
C ILE A 44 -1.21 15.00 -13.67
N THR A 45 -1.55 16.18 -14.18
CA THR A 45 -1.48 16.50 -15.61
C THR A 45 -0.28 17.42 -15.82
N ASP A 46 0.60 17.05 -16.76
CA ASP A 46 1.73 17.89 -17.15
C ASP A 46 1.23 19.07 -18.00
N PRO A 47 1.48 20.33 -17.59
CA PRO A 47 0.96 21.49 -18.30
C PRO A 47 1.65 21.75 -19.65
N ARG A 48 2.74 21.03 -19.97
CA ARG A 48 3.53 21.25 -21.20
C ARG A 48 2.95 20.51 -22.41
N ASP A 49 2.30 19.39 -22.19
CA ASP A 49 1.76 18.50 -23.25
C ASP A 49 0.36 17.94 -22.96
N GLY A 50 -0.13 18.04 -21.72
CA GLY A 50 -1.43 17.51 -21.30
C GLY A 50 -1.42 16.03 -20.89
N HIS A 51 -0.27 15.36 -20.87
CA HIS A 51 -0.18 13.98 -20.41
C HIS A 51 -0.55 13.85 -18.93
N THR A 52 -1.37 12.84 -18.60
CA THR A 52 -1.80 12.58 -17.22
C THR A 52 -1.11 11.33 -16.68
N TYR A 53 -0.42 11.49 -15.56
CA TYR A 53 0.39 10.45 -14.94
C TYR A 53 -0.15 10.10 -13.55
N PRO A 54 -0.26 8.80 -13.21
CA PRO A 54 -0.49 8.38 -11.83
C PRO A 54 0.72 8.73 -10.97
N VAL A 55 0.46 9.15 -9.74
CA VAL A 55 1.45 9.46 -8.71
C VAL A 55 1.11 8.76 -7.41
N ILE A 56 2.13 8.37 -6.65
CA ILE A 56 2.00 7.68 -5.37
C ILE A 56 2.85 8.40 -4.32
N LYS A 57 2.34 8.54 -3.09
CA LYS A 57 3.14 9.04 -1.97
C LYS A 57 3.82 7.86 -1.30
N ILE A 58 5.14 7.90 -1.20
CA ILE A 58 5.95 6.91 -0.47
C ILE A 58 6.74 7.67 0.61
N GLY A 59 6.40 7.40 1.87
CA GLY A 59 6.84 8.24 2.99
C GLY A 59 6.32 9.67 2.83
N ASP A 60 7.24 10.64 2.72
CA ASP A 60 6.91 12.05 2.49
C ASP A 60 7.09 12.54 1.04
N THR A 61 7.66 11.72 0.16
CA THR A 61 7.90 12.08 -1.23
C THR A 61 6.78 11.57 -2.14
N TRP A 62 6.36 12.40 -3.09
CA TRP A 62 5.47 11.99 -4.18
C TRP A 62 6.30 11.53 -5.37
N TRP A 63 5.91 10.40 -5.95
CA TRP A 63 6.60 9.73 -7.06
C TRP A 63 5.65 9.57 -8.23
N PHE A 64 6.16 9.69 -9.45
CA PHE A 64 5.47 9.18 -10.63
C PHE A 64 5.40 7.65 -10.57
N ALA A 65 4.22 7.08 -10.81
CA ALA A 65 4.03 5.62 -10.89
C ALA A 65 4.18 5.07 -12.32
N ARG A 66 4.52 5.92 -13.28
CA ARG A 66 4.91 5.58 -14.66
C ARG A 66 6.04 6.50 -15.12
N ASN A 67 6.81 6.07 -16.11
CA ASN A 67 7.81 6.91 -16.76
C ASN A 67 7.18 8.13 -17.44
N LEU A 68 7.93 9.22 -17.56
CA LEU A 68 7.50 10.43 -18.23
C LEU A 68 7.60 10.29 -19.76
N ASP A 69 6.59 10.78 -20.49
CA ASP A 69 6.47 10.75 -21.95
C ASP A 69 6.43 12.18 -22.56
N HIS A 70 7.24 13.09 -22.00
CA HIS A 70 7.35 14.45 -22.50
C HIS A 70 8.24 14.50 -23.75
N ASP A 71 7.67 14.82 -24.91
CA ASP A 71 8.44 14.93 -26.16
C ASP A 71 9.25 16.24 -26.18
N GLN A 72 10.58 16.08 -26.15
CA GLN A 72 11.54 17.16 -26.24
C GLN A 72 12.81 16.74 -26.98
N GLU A 73 13.63 17.71 -27.39
CA GLU A 73 14.96 17.46 -27.92
C GLU A 73 15.82 16.64 -26.93
N GLY A 74 16.55 15.66 -27.45
CA GLY A 74 17.33 14.71 -26.66
C GLY A 74 16.52 13.60 -25.96
N SER A 75 15.23 13.45 -26.28
CA SER A 75 14.39 12.32 -25.82
C SER A 75 14.07 11.34 -26.97
N VAL A 76 13.92 10.06 -26.64
CA VAL A 76 13.52 9.00 -27.58
C VAL A 76 12.49 8.06 -26.96
N ALA A 77 11.59 7.51 -27.79
CA ALA A 77 10.64 6.46 -27.39
C ALA A 77 11.38 5.25 -26.79
N ALA A 78 10.95 4.76 -25.62
CA ALA A 78 11.61 3.63 -24.96
C ALA A 78 11.49 2.31 -25.76
N ASN A 79 10.40 2.12 -26.52
CA ASN A 79 10.21 0.99 -27.44
C ASN A 79 10.85 1.20 -28.82
N GLY A 80 11.50 2.34 -29.07
CA GLY A 80 11.91 2.74 -30.42
C GLY A 80 10.78 3.39 -31.24
N PRO A 81 11.09 3.86 -32.46
CA PRO A 81 10.21 4.77 -33.21
C PRO A 81 9.02 4.10 -33.89
N GLU A 82 8.97 2.77 -33.98
CA GLU A 82 7.96 2.04 -34.77
C GLU A 82 6.67 1.74 -34.00
N ASP A 83 6.74 1.60 -32.67
CA ASP A 83 5.61 1.17 -31.82
C ASP A 83 4.87 2.32 -31.09
N GLY A 84 5.39 3.55 -31.16
CA GLY A 84 4.90 4.68 -30.38
C GLY A 84 5.35 4.67 -28.92
N CYS A 85 5.39 5.83 -28.27
CA CYS A 85 6.03 6.01 -26.94
C CYS A 85 5.21 5.47 -25.74
N SER A 86 4.00 4.97 -25.97
CA SER A 86 2.91 5.06 -24.98
C SER A 86 3.04 4.18 -23.72
N ASP A 87 3.73 3.03 -23.79
CA ASP A 87 3.66 2.04 -22.71
C ASP A 87 4.75 2.22 -21.63
N TRP A 88 5.93 2.69 -22.03
CA TRP A 88 7.11 2.82 -21.17
C TRP A 88 7.69 4.24 -21.14
N GLY A 89 7.00 5.20 -21.78
CA GLY A 89 7.44 6.59 -21.90
C GLY A 89 8.71 6.75 -22.73
N ARG A 90 9.53 7.73 -22.35
CA ARG A 90 10.74 8.11 -23.09
C ARG A 90 12.01 7.95 -22.27
N LEU A 91 13.09 7.67 -22.98
CA LEU A 91 14.45 7.80 -22.49
C LEU A 91 14.93 9.22 -22.78
N TYR A 92 15.63 9.84 -21.83
CA TYR A 92 16.16 11.20 -21.95
C TYR A 92 17.69 11.14 -21.85
N GLY A 93 18.38 11.78 -22.81
CA GLY A 93 19.81 12.05 -22.69
C GLY A 93 20.12 12.97 -21.49
N GLU A 94 21.40 13.13 -21.13
CA GLU A 94 21.78 13.84 -19.91
C GLU A 94 21.18 15.26 -19.82
N ASP A 95 21.39 16.10 -20.82
CA ASP A 95 20.86 17.47 -20.87
C ASP A 95 19.33 17.51 -20.94
N ALA A 96 18.73 16.53 -21.62
CA ALA A 96 17.28 16.40 -21.70
C ALA A 96 16.68 16.07 -20.33
N SER A 97 17.28 15.12 -19.59
CA SER A 97 16.83 14.67 -18.27
C SER A 97 16.77 15.80 -17.24
N ARG A 98 17.72 16.74 -17.30
CA ARG A 98 17.79 17.93 -16.42
C ARG A 98 16.60 18.87 -16.60
N ASN A 99 15.95 18.84 -17.76
CA ASN A 99 14.80 19.67 -18.13
C ASN A 99 13.49 18.85 -18.28
N ALA A 100 13.56 17.53 -18.11
CA ALA A 100 12.45 16.63 -18.35
C ALA A 100 11.30 16.82 -17.36
N CYS A 101 11.56 17.15 -16.10
CA CYS A 101 10.51 17.22 -15.07
C CYS A 101 9.60 18.46 -15.20
N PRO A 102 8.27 18.33 -14.99
CA PRO A 102 7.37 19.48 -14.95
C PRO A 102 7.60 20.36 -13.71
N THR A 103 7.07 21.58 -13.71
CA THR A 103 7.23 22.53 -12.60
C THR A 103 6.77 21.93 -11.26
N GLY A 104 7.63 22.03 -10.23
CA GLY A 104 7.40 21.44 -8.91
C GLY A 104 7.91 20.00 -8.77
N TRP A 105 8.33 19.36 -9.86
CA TRP A 105 8.93 18.02 -9.88
C TRP A 105 10.42 18.10 -10.22
N ARG A 106 11.15 17.06 -9.86
CA ARG A 106 12.59 16.93 -10.12
C ARG A 106 12.98 15.47 -10.31
N LEU A 107 14.17 15.23 -10.86
CA LEU A 107 14.78 13.91 -10.84
C LEU A 107 15.03 13.47 -9.37
N PRO A 108 14.92 12.17 -9.06
CA PRO A 108 15.38 11.61 -7.80
C PRO A 108 16.88 11.87 -7.57
N ALA A 109 17.21 12.30 -6.36
CA ALA A 109 18.56 12.37 -5.83
C ALA A 109 18.91 11.05 -5.12
N PRO A 110 20.20 10.78 -4.81
CA PRO A 110 20.59 9.59 -4.04
C PRO A 110 19.77 9.41 -2.75
N ASP A 111 19.61 10.48 -1.98
CA ASP A 111 18.86 10.53 -0.72
C ASP A 111 17.39 10.08 -0.87
N ASP A 112 16.76 10.29 -2.03
CA ASP A 112 15.37 9.82 -2.26
C ASP A 112 15.32 8.30 -2.43
N TRP A 113 16.34 7.70 -3.05
CA TRP A 113 16.47 6.25 -3.16
C TRP A 113 16.80 5.61 -1.82
N GLU A 114 17.65 6.25 -1.02
CA GLU A 114 17.90 5.85 0.36
C GLU A 114 16.61 5.90 1.18
N ALA A 115 15.81 6.96 1.07
CA ALA A 115 14.49 7.06 1.69
C ALA A 115 13.55 5.92 1.24
N LEU A 116 13.47 5.61 -0.06
CA LEU A 116 12.68 4.46 -0.54
C LEU A 116 13.12 3.11 0.04
N SER A 117 14.43 2.92 0.26
CA SER A 117 14.98 1.67 0.80
C SER A 117 14.89 1.54 2.33
N THR A 118 14.76 2.67 3.05
CA THR A 118 14.75 2.75 4.51
C THR A 118 13.36 2.95 5.10
N LEU A 119 12.39 3.41 4.30
CA LEU A 119 10.97 3.24 4.61
C LEU A 119 10.65 1.75 4.71
N ASP A 120 9.73 1.40 5.59
CA ASP A 120 9.46 0.05 6.09
C ASP A 120 8.78 -0.91 5.07
N VAL A 121 9.37 -1.06 3.88
CA VAL A 121 9.04 -2.13 2.92
C VAL A 121 9.35 -3.50 3.57
N TYR A 122 10.38 -3.56 4.41
CA TYR A 122 10.72 -4.74 5.22
C TYR A 122 9.60 -5.13 6.21
N ALA A 123 8.98 -4.18 6.92
CA ALA A 123 7.86 -4.48 7.82
C ALA A 123 6.62 -5.06 7.11
N LEU A 124 6.49 -4.86 5.79
CA LEU A 124 5.44 -5.47 4.97
C LEU A 124 5.85 -6.81 4.35
N MET A 125 7.15 -7.06 4.14
CA MET A 125 7.66 -8.35 3.64
C MET A 125 7.87 -9.40 4.74
N ASP A 126 8.16 -9.00 5.97
CA ASP A 126 8.40 -9.90 7.12
C ASP A 126 7.09 -10.39 7.81
N THR A 127 5.93 -10.24 7.17
CA THR A 127 4.62 -10.66 7.71
C THR A 127 3.97 -11.85 6.97
N VAL A 128 4.76 -12.63 6.24
CA VAL A 128 4.33 -13.82 5.48
C VAL A 128 5.03 -15.10 5.96
#